data_AF-A0A943YA46-F1
#
_entry.id   AF-A0A943YA46-F1
#
_cell.length_a   1.000
_cell.length_b   1.000
_cell.length_c   1.000
_cell.angle_alpha   90.00
_cell.angle_beta   90.00
_cell.angle_gamma   90.00
#
_symmetry.space_group_name_H-M   'P 1'
#
loop_
_entity.id
_entity.type
_entity.pdbx_description
1 polymer ?
#
loop_
_entity_poly.entity_id
_entity_poly.type
_entity_poly.pdbx_seq_one_letter_code
_entity_poly.pdbx_strand_id
1 'polypeptide(L)'
;YNCTGSGAVRSWADIARAVFEAANGNGERVVPVSTADYYANAEGPVAPRPVHSALDLSRLESVGFHMPDWEEELGEYLKTL
;
A
#
# COMPACT_ATOMS: atom_id res chain seq x y z
N TYR A 1 18.04 -6.46 5.83
CA TYR A 1 16.71 -7.02 6.11
C TYR A 1 15.68 -6.21 5.34
N ASN A 2 14.64 -6.82 4.80
CA ASN A 2 13.48 -6.09 4.27
C ASN A 2 12.60 -5.67 5.46
N CYS A 3 12.00 -4.49 5.42
CA CYS A 3 11.27 -3.92 6.55
C CYS A 3 10.09 -3.08 6.03
N THR A 4 8.91 -3.68 6.01
CA THR A 4 7.61 -3.07 5.65
C THR A 4 6.55 -3.61 6.60
N GLY A 5 5.35 -3.03 6.62
CA GLY A 5 4.21 -3.69 7.26
C GLY A 5 4.03 -5.11 6.71
N SER A 6 3.71 -6.06 7.59
CA SER A 6 3.34 -7.42 7.22
C SER A 6 1.87 -7.48 6.79
N GLY A 7 1.33 -8.67 6.58
CA GLY A 7 -0.05 -8.85 6.19
C GLY A 7 -0.25 -8.97 4.69
N ALA A 8 -1.46 -8.64 4.24
CA ALA A 8 -1.88 -8.93 2.88
C ALA A 8 -1.24 -7.96 1.86
N VAL A 9 -0.71 -8.50 0.76
CA VAL A 9 -0.23 -7.68 -0.36
C VAL A 9 -1.41 -6.96 -1.01
N ARG A 10 -1.26 -5.64 -1.20
CA ARG A 10 -2.30 -4.76 -1.76
C ARG A 10 -1.76 -3.84 -2.84
N SER A 11 -2.67 -3.39 -3.70
CA SER A 11 -2.41 -2.31 -4.63
C SER A 11 -2.54 -0.94 -3.96
N TRP A 12 -2.03 0.11 -4.60
CA TRP A 12 -2.26 1.49 -4.17
C TRP A 12 -3.74 1.85 -4.09
N ALA A 13 -4.56 1.33 -5.00
CA ALA A 13 -6.00 1.59 -4.99
C ALA A 13 -6.69 0.96 -3.76
N ASP A 14 -6.24 -0.20 -3.31
CA ASP A 14 -6.80 -0.86 -2.12
C ASP A 14 -6.39 -0.14 -0.83
N ILE A 15 -5.14 0.31 -0.73
CA ILE A 15 -4.67 1.13 0.40
C ILE A 15 -5.46 2.44 0.45
N ALA A 16 -5.63 3.13 -0.69
CA ALA A 16 -6.43 4.34 -0.77
C ALA A 16 -7.89 4.09 -0.35
N ARG A 17 -8.49 2.97 -0.77
CA ARG A 17 -9.84 2.58 -0.35
C ARG A 17 -9.94 2.42 1.17
N ALA A 18 -8.99 1.76 1.80
CA ALA A 18 -8.96 1.60 3.25
C ALA A 18 -8.87 2.94 3.98
N VAL A 19 -8.04 3.87 3.48
CA VAL A 19 -7.92 5.23 4.04
C VAL A 19 -9.24 6.01 3.90
N PHE A 20 -9.85 6.00 2.70
CA PHE A 20 -11.10 6.72 2.45
C PHE A 20 -12.27 6.15 3.26
N GLU A 21 -12.32 4.83 3.40
CA GLU A 21 -13.30 4.17 4.25
C GLU A 21 -13.13 4.59 5.71
N ALA A 22 -11.91 4.52 6.25
CA ALA A 22 -11.65 4.87 7.63
C ALA A 22 -11.89 6.36 7.94
N ALA A 23 -11.51 7.25 7.01
CA ALA A 23 -11.62 8.69 7.22
C ALA A 23 -13.03 9.26 6.95
N ASN A 24 -13.75 8.70 5.98
CA ASN A 24 -14.98 9.31 5.44
C ASN A 24 -16.16 8.32 5.30
N GLY A 25 -15.95 7.02 5.48
CA GLY A 25 -16.96 5.98 5.22
C GLY A 25 -17.39 5.89 3.76
N ASN A 26 -16.48 6.17 2.83
CA ASN A 26 -16.78 6.21 1.39
C ASN A 26 -15.72 5.55 0.50
N GLY A 27 -15.13 4.44 0.94
CA GLY A 27 -14.07 3.75 0.22
C GLY A 27 -14.45 3.37 -1.22
N GLU A 28 -15.74 3.16 -1.51
CA GLU A 28 -16.26 2.88 -2.86
C GLU A 28 -16.06 4.04 -3.84
N ARG A 29 -15.78 5.26 -3.37
CA ARG A 29 -15.45 6.42 -4.21
C ARG A 29 -14.05 6.32 -4.83
N VAL A 30 -13.20 5.42 -4.34
CA VAL A 30 -11.87 5.18 -4.91
C VAL A 30 -11.99 4.33 -6.17
N VAL A 31 -11.75 4.97 -7.31
CA VAL A 31 -11.77 4.32 -8.64
C VAL A 31 -10.37 3.83 -8.99
N PRO A 32 -10.16 2.51 -9.21
CA PRO A 32 -8.86 2.00 -9.64
C PRO A 32 -8.55 2.44 -11.08
N VAL A 33 -7.30 2.75 -11.36
CA VAL A 33 -6.78 3.05 -12.70
C VAL A 33 -5.58 2.17 -13.01
N SER A 34 -5.41 1.79 -14.28
CA SER A 34 -4.23 1.03 -14.70
C SER A 34 -3.00 1.93 -14.79
N THR A 35 -1.80 1.34 -14.69
CA THR A 35 -0.54 2.08 -14.90
C THR A 35 -0.47 2.70 -16.31
N ALA A 36 -1.04 2.03 -17.32
CA ALA A 36 -1.08 2.54 -18.68
C ALA A 36 -1.97 3.79 -18.77
N ASP A 37 -3.18 3.74 -18.20
CA ASP A 37 -4.10 4.89 -18.19
C ASP A 37 -3.53 6.06 -17.39
N TYR A 38 -2.89 5.77 -16.26
CA TYR A 38 -2.28 6.79 -15.40
C TYR A 38 -1.17 7.57 -16.13
N TYR A 39 -0.40 6.92 -17.01
CA TYR A 39 0.69 7.54 -17.76
C TYR A 39 0.29 8.00 -19.17
N ALA A 40 -0.97 7.81 -19.60
CA ALA A 40 -1.40 8.10 -20.96
C ALA A 40 -1.13 9.55 -21.41
N ASN A 41 -1.15 10.50 -20.46
CA ASN A 41 -0.93 11.93 -20.71
C ASN A 41 0.35 12.47 -20.04
N ALA A 42 1.29 11.61 -19.65
CA ALA A 42 2.51 12.07 -19.01
C ALA A 42 3.42 12.80 -20.02
N GLU A 43 3.75 14.05 -19.74
CA GLU A 43 4.70 14.83 -20.53
C GLU A 43 6.13 14.60 -20.00
N GLY A 44 7.00 14.04 -20.83
CA GLY A 44 8.40 13.78 -20.50
C GLY A 44 8.70 12.36 -19.99
N PRO A 45 9.95 12.09 -19.58
CA PRO A 45 10.37 10.75 -19.19
C PRO A 45 9.70 10.27 -17.90
N VAL A 46 9.08 9.08 -17.95
CA VAL A 46 8.48 8.42 -16.79
C VAL A 46 9.44 7.36 -16.26
N ALA A 47 9.77 7.43 -14.96
CA ALA A 47 10.55 6.39 -14.30
C ALA A 47 9.72 5.08 -14.20
N PRO A 48 10.27 3.93 -14.63
CA PRO A 48 9.55 2.67 -14.55
C PRO A 48 9.24 2.31 -13.09
N ARG A 49 8.01 1.88 -12.85
CA ARG A 49 7.58 1.35 -11.55
C ARG A 49 7.43 -0.17 -11.65
N PRO A 50 7.93 -0.93 -10.67
CA PRO A 50 7.70 -2.36 -10.64
C PRO A 50 6.20 -2.65 -10.48
N VAL A 51 5.71 -3.68 -11.16
CA VAL A 51 4.32 -4.16 -11.01
C VAL A 51 4.09 -4.73 -9.60
N HIS A 52 5.12 -5.32 -9.01
CA HIS A 52 5.10 -5.88 -7.65
C HIS A 52 6.31 -5.39 -6.86
N SER A 53 6.06 -4.81 -5.69
CA SER A 53 7.09 -4.32 -4.76
C SER A 53 6.91 -4.83 -3.33
N ALA A 54 6.12 -5.90 -3.15
CA ALA A 54 6.04 -6.60 -1.87
C ALA A 54 7.39 -7.23 -1.54
N LEU A 55 7.84 -7.08 -0.29
CA LEU A 55 9.14 -7.57 0.15
C LEU A 55 8.98 -8.82 1.01
N ASP A 56 9.87 -9.79 0.81
CA ASP A 56 9.92 -10.99 1.66
C ASP A 56 10.50 -10.63 3.05
N LEU A 57 9.71 -10.85 4.09
CA LEU A 57 10.07 -10.57 5.48
C LEU A 57 10.72 -11.77 6.19
N SER A 58 10.90 -12.91 5.52
CA SER A 58 11.42 -14.17 6.09
C SER A 58 12.68 -14.01 6.93
N ARG A 59 13.59 -13.10 6.56
CA ARG A 59 14.82 -12.84 7.34
C ARG A 59 14.55 -12.17 8.68
N LEU A 60 13.57 -11.28 8.79
CA LEU A 60 13.17 -10.70 10.09
C LEU A 60 12.48 -11.76 10.94
N GLU A 61 11.55 -12.51 10.33
CA GLU A 61 10.84 -13.62 10.96
C GLU A 61 11.80 -14.66 11.56
N SER A 62 12.85 -15.02 10.81
CA SER A 62 13.84 -16.02 11.25
C SER A 62 14.63 -15.64 12.50
N VAL A 63 14.68 -14.35 12.84
CA VAL A 63 15.35 -13.84 14.05
C VAL A 63 14.36 -13.45 15.16
N GLY A 64 13.08 -13.83 15.02
CA GLY A 64 12.02 -13.55 15.99
C GLY A 64 11.52 -12.10 15.96
N PHE A 65 11.81 -11.36 14.89
CA PHE A 65 11.31 -10.00 14.71
C PHE A 65 10.13 -10.02 13.73
N HIS A 66 8.94 -9.71 14.23
CA HIS A 66 7.70 -9.71 13.46
C HIS A 66 7.30 -8.28 13.11
N MET A 67 7.14 -8.00 11.82
CA MET A 67 6.62 -6.70 11.40
C MET A 67 5.11 -6.63 11.69
N PRO A 68 4.59 -5.49 12.17
CA PRO A 68 3.17 -5.34 12.44
C PRO A 68 2.34 -5.40 11.15
N ASP A 69 1.09 -5.86 11.25
CA ASP A 69 0.17 -5.90 10.12
C ASP A 69 -0.15 -4.48 9.66
N TRP A 70 -0.06 -4.22 8.35
CA TRP A 70 -0.24 -2.86 7.84
C TRP A 70 -1.68 -2.36 7.94
N GLU A 71 -2.70 -3.24 7.92
CA GLU A 71 -4.11 -2.84 8.04
C GLU A 71 -4.39 -2.34 9.46
N GLU A 72 -3.82 -3.01 10.47
CA GLU A 72 -3.91 -2.61 11.89
C GLU A 72 -3.16 -1.30 12.15
N GLU A 73 -1.89 -1.20 11.74
CA GLU A 73 -1.05 -0.01 11.93
C GLU A 73 -1.60 1.21 11.19
N LEU A 74 -2.21 1.02 10.02
CA LEU A 74 -2.90 2.10 9.33
C LEU A 74 -4.04 2.65 10.18
N GLY A 75 -4.85 1.76 10.77
CA GLY A 75 -5.93 2.14 11.67
C GLY A 75 -5.43 2.92 12.89
N GLU A 76 -4.36 2.46 13.53
CA GLU A 76 -3.74 3.18 14.65
C GLU A 76 -3.17 4.53 14.23
N TYR A 77 -2.47 4.61 13.09
CA TYR A 77 -1.94 5.85 12.57
C TYR A 77 -3.04 6.89 12.32
N LEU A 78 -4.16 6.48 11.68
CA LEU A 78 -5.26 7.39 11.38
C LEU A 78 -5.94 7.97 12.63
N LYS A 79 -5.95 7.25 13.77
CA LYS A 79 -6.47 7.77 15.05
C LYS A 79 -5.60 8.88 15.63
N THR A 80 -4.36 9.03 15.17
CA THR A 80 -3.42 10.06 15.64
C THR A 80 -3.50 11.37 14.84
N LEU A 81 -4.29 11.40 13.77
CA LEU A 81 -4.53 12.57 12.92
C LEU A 81 -5.69 13.42 13.44
#